data_AF-A0A2T7NVJ3-F1
#
_entry.id   AF-A0A2T7NVJ3-F1
#
_cell.length_a   1.000
_cell.length_b   1.000
_cell.length_c   1.000
_cell.angle_alpha   90.00
_cell.angle_beta   90.00
_cell.angle_gamma   90.00
#
_symmetry.space_group_name_H-M   'P 1'
#
loop_
_entity.id
_entity.type
_entity.pdbx_description
1 polymer ?
#
loop_
_entity_poly.entity_id
_entity_poly.type
_entity_poly.pdbx_seq_one_letter_code
_entity_poly.pdbx_strand_id
1 'polypeptide(L)'
;MSDYHRPDAKLLQTLKDIANKLRIHSIESTNASNSGHPTSCASAAEIMSVLFFHTMRYSVTEPRGPSNDRFVLSKGHAAPVLYAAWAEAGLFPTDKLLDLRKLTSDLEGHPTPRLNFVDVATGSLGQGLSCAAGMAYTGKYFDKAPYRVYCLIGDGESAEGSIWEAMSFGSHYKLDNLVAIFDVNRLGQSEPTSLQHHMDVYKSRAEAFGWNTYVVDGHDVEALCKALYDATEVKEKPTCIIAKTYKGHGLVGIQDSEDWHGKALGDKASTVLETIKENIVNQGPHGLVPKSPEKKVPEADTSAIRLSEPPNYQLNQSVATRLAYGTGLVKLGKNSKRVIALDGDVKNSTFSIKFKEAFPDRFVECYIAEQNLAGVAIGCETRRRTVPFVSTFAAFFTRAFDQIRMAAISQSNVNFCGSHAGVSIGEDGPSQMALEDLGMFRSIPGSTVFYPSDAVSCERALELAANTQEYATFAPADLMYL
;
A
#
# COMPACT_ATOMS: atom_id res chain seq x y z
N MET A 1 11.88 -26.02 10.48
CA MET A 1 12.72 -25.17 9.63
C MET A 1 12.81 -25.90 8.32
N SER A 2 12.33 -25.30 7.23
CA SER A 2 12.74 -25.79 5.92
C SER A 2 14.23 -25.46 5.77
N ASP A 3 14.99 -26.24 5.00
CA ASP A 3 16.39 -25.86 4.71
C ASP A 3 16.38 -24.83 3.58
N TYR A 4 17.15 -23.74 3.74
CA TYR A 4 17.35 -22.77 2.66
C TYR A 4 18.02 -23.47 1.48
N HIS A 5 17.26 -23.71 0.41
CA HIS A 5 17.83 -24.18 -0.85
C HIS A 5 18.41 -22.98 -1.60
N ARG A 6 19.71 -22.77 -1.44
CA ARG A 6 20.49 -21.79 -2.21
C ARG A 6 20.19 -21.97 -3.72
N PRO A 7 19.72 -20.92 -4.42
CA PRO A 7 19.54 -20.97 -5.87
C PRO A 7 20.82 -21.40 -6.58
N ASP A 8 20.70 -22.27 -7.58
CA ASP A 8 21.85 -22.64 -8.40
C ASP A 8 22.34 -21.47 -9.27
N ALA A 9 23.56 -21.59 -9.81
CA ALA A 9 24.18 -20.55 -10.61
C ALA A 9 23.36 -20.17 -11.86
N LYS A 10 22.61 -21.13 -12.42
CA LYS A 10 21.77 -20.90 -13.60
C LYS A 10 20.57 -20.03 -13.24
N LEU A 11 19.91 -20.30 -12.12
CA LEU A 11 18.80 -19.49 -11.62
C LEU A 11 19.28 -18.09 -11.24
N LEU A 12 20.42 -17.97 -10.54
CA LEU A 12 21.00 -16.67 -10.20
C LEU A 12 21.32 -15.84 -11.46
N GLN A 13 21.92 -16.45 -12.49
CA GLN A 13 22.15 -15.77 -13.76
C GLN A 13 20.84 -15.37 -14.45
N THR A 14 19.83 -16.24 -14.44
CA THR A 14 18.51 -15.92 -15.01
C THR A 14 17.88 -14.70 -14.33
N LEU A 15 18.00 -14.59 -13.00
CA LEU A 15 17.50 -13.44 -12.25
C LEU A 15 18.26 -12.14 -12.59
N LYS A 16 19.57 -12.20 -12.83
CA LYS A 16 20.37 -11.06 -13.31
C LYS A 16 19.95 -10.63 -14.71
N ASP A 17 19.76 -11.58 -15.61
CA ASP A 17 19.28 -11.32 -16.97
C ASP A 17 17.91 -10.63 -16.95
N ILE A 18 16.97 -11.12 -16.12
CA ILE A 18 15.66 -10.47 -15.92
C ILE A 18 15.84 -9.05 -15.37
N ALA A 19 16.66 -8.82 -14.35
CA ALA A 19 16.91 -7.49 -13.81
C ALA A 19 17.39 -6.51 -14.91
N ASN A 20 18.30 -6.95 -15.78
CA ASN A 20 18.75 -6.17 -16.92
C ASN A 20 17.65 -5.92 -17.96
N LYS A 21 16.77 -6.89 -18.22
CA LYS A 21 15.57 -6.66 -19.06
C LYS A 21 14.63 -5.62 -18.45
N LEU A 22 14.38 -5.69 -17.14
CA LEU A 22 13.57 -4.70 -16.42
C LEU A 22 14.17 -3.29 -16.54
N ARG A 23 15.50 -3.15 -16.51
CA ARG A 23 16.19 -1.89 -16.80
C ARG A 23 15.94 -1.41 -18.22
N ILE A 24 16.14 -2.28 -19.21
CA ILE A 24 15.93 -1.98 -20.63
C ILE A 24 14.50 -1.47 -20.85
N HIS A 25 13.50 -2.24 -20.41
CA HIS A 25 12.08 -1.87 -20.53
C HIS A 25 11.76 -0.53 -19.87
N SER A 26 12.34 -0.26 -18.70
CA SER A 26 12.15 1.00 -17.99
C SER A 26 12.76 2.19 -18.74
N ILE A 27 13.94 2.02 -19.34
CA ILE A 27 14.60 3.04 -20.16
C ILE A 27 13.80 3.28 -21.44
N GLU A 28 13.44 2.21 -22.17
CA GLU A 28 12.70 2.31 -23.43
C GLU A 28 11.33 2.96 -23.24
N SER A 29 10.56 2.55 -22.22
CA SER A 29 9.24 3.13 -21.94
C SER A 29 9.30 4.60 -21.51
N THR A 30 10.27 4.98 -20.67
CA THR A 30 10.43 6.39 -20.24
C THR A 30 10.97 7.28 -21.36
N ASN A 31 11.85 6.75 -22.22
CA ASN A 31 12.27 7.44 -23.44
C ASN A 31 11.11 7.60 -24.44
N ALA A 32 10.29 6.57 -24.66
CA ALA A 32 9.14 6.64 -25.57
C ALA A 32 8.10 7.68 -25.12
N SER A 33 7.98 7.92 -23.82
CA SER A 33 7.08 8.92 -23.23
C SER A 33 7.74 10.27 -22.93
N ASN A 34 9.03 10.44 -23.26
CA ASN A 34 9.86 11.61 -22.95
C ASN A 34 9.79 12.07 -21.48
N SER A 35 9.43 11.18 -20.55
CA SER A 35 9.27 11.48 -19.14
C SER A 35 9.29 10.21 -18.28
N GLY A 36 9.54 10.36 -16.97
CA GLY A 36 9.54 9.24 -16.03
C GLY A 36 10.89 9.03 -15.34
N HIS A 37 11.03 7.91 -14.64
CA HIS A 37 12.08 7.75 -13.61
C HIS A 37 12.97 6.51 -13.85
N PRO A 38 13.67 6.40 -14.99
CA PRO A 38 14.46 5.21 -15.31
C PRO A 38 15.56 4.92 -14.28
N THR A 39 16.20 5.96 -13.72
CA THR A 39 17.22 5.79 -12.68
C THR A 39 16.67 5.24 -11.37
N SER A 40 15.42 5.55 -11.05
CA SER A 40 14.74 5.05 -9.84
C SER A 40 14.20 3.63 -10.03
N CYS A 41 13.97 3.22 -11.28
CA CYS A 41 13.66 1.85 -11.68
C CYS A 41 14.92 0.97 -11.61
N ALA A 42 16.04 1.49 -12.11
CA ALA A 42 17.29 0.75 -12.23
C ALA A 42 17.93 0.34 -10.89
N SER A 43 17.76 1.15 -9.83
CA SER A 43 18.20 0.79 -8.47
C SER A 43 17.45 -0.42 -7.92
N ALA A 44 16.20 -0.62 -8.33
CA ALA A 44 15.32 -1.67 -7.82
C ALA A 44 15.27 -2.95 -8.70
N ALA A 45 16.02 -3.02 -9.79
CA ALA A 45 15.80 -4.06 -10.80
C ALA A 45 16.07 -5.48 -10.28
N GLU A 46 17.14 -5.71 -9.49
CA GLU A 46 17.38 -7.01 -8.86
C GLU A 46 16.32 -7.34 -7.80
N ILE A 47 15.92 -6.36 -6.99
CA ILE A 47 14.85 -6.52 -5.97
C ILE A 47 13.56 -7.00 -6.65
N MET A 48 13.15 -6.34 -7.73
CA MET A 48 11.96 -6.70 -8.50
C MET A 48 12.09 -8.07 -9.14
N SER A 49 13.25 -8.37 -9.74
CA SER A 49 13.53 -9.68 -10.34
C SER A 49 13.39 -10.81 -9.32
N VAL A 50 14.04 -10.69 -8.16
CA VAL A 50 14.01 -11.71 -7.10
C VAL A 50 12.62 -11.84 -6.48
N LEU A 51 11.89 -10.74 -6.29
CA LEU A 51 10.54 -10.79 -5.76
C LEU A 51 9.60 -11.53 -6.73
N PHE A 52 9.51 -11.08 -7.99
CA PHE A 52 8.52 -11.58 -8.94
C PHE A 52 8.84 -12.99 -9.46
N PHE A 53 10.11 -13.31 -9.67
CA PHE A 53 10.51 -14.53 -10.39
C PHE A 53 11.14 -15.61 -9.50
N HIS A 54 11.21 -15.38 -8.18
CA HIS A 54 11.72 -16.36 -7.23
C HIS A 54 10.92 -16.46 -5.93
N THR A 55 10.63 -15.31 -5.32
CA THR A 55 10.14 -15.23 -3.93
C THR A 55 8.63 -15.31 -3.84
N MET A 56 7.92 -14.40 -4.53
CA MET A 56 6.48 -14.25 -4.41
C MET A 56 5.73 -15.43 -5.02
N ARG A 57 4.54 -15.65 -4.48
CA ARG A 57 3.58 -16.63 -5.00
C ARG A 57 2.32 -15.95 -5.49
N TYR A 58 2.04 -16.00 -6.78
CA TYR A 58 0.88 -15.32 -7.36
C TYR A 58 0.43 -15.97 -8.67
N SER A 59 -0.82 -15.70 -9.03
CA SER A 59 -1.39 -16.05 -10.33
C SER A 59 -1.22 -14.90 -11.31
N VAL A 60 -0.58 -15.16 -12.45
CA VAL A 60 -0.48 -14.18 -13.55
C VAL A 60 -1.84 -13.96 -14.20
N THR A 61 -2.65 -14.99 -14.37
CA THR A 61 -3.97 -14.88 -15.00
C THR A 61 -5.02 -14.26 -14.08
N GLU A 62 -4.77 -14.26 -12.77
CA GLU A 62 -5.65 -13.66 -11.76
C GLU A 62 -4.85 -12.75 -10.79
N PRO A 63 -4.36 -11.56 -11.24
CA PRO A 63 -3.52 -10.70 -10.40
C PRO A 63 -4.18 -10.25 -9.09
N ARG A 64 -5.50 -9.99 -9.12
CA ARG A 64 -6.32 -9.67 -7.94
C ARG A 64 -6.72 -10.87 -7.09
N GLY A 65 -6.32 -12.09 -7.45
CA GLY A 65 -6.73 -13.31 -6.76
C GLY A 65 -6.44 -13.21 -5.26
N PRO A 66 -7.40 -13.49 -4.35
CA PRO A 66 -7.28 -13.21 -2.92
C PRO A 66 -6.21 -14.04 -2.20
N SER A 67 -5.63 -15.02 -2.89
CA SER A 67 -4.60 -15.93 -2.38
C SER A 67 -3.17 -15.45 -2.68
N ASN A 68 -2.98 -14.54 -3.64
CA ASN A 68 -1.66 -14.11 -4.09
C ASN A 68 -0.90 -13.41 -2.97
N ASP A 69 0.42 -13.52 -2.95
CA ASP A 69 1.23 -12.54 -2.24
C ASP A 69 0.92 -11.13 -2.78
N ARG A 70 1.00 -10.13 -1.90
CA ARG A 70 0.74 -8.73 -2.25
C ARG A 70 2.08 -8.02 -2.43
N PHE A 71 2.14 -7.16 -3.44
CA PHE A 71 3.26 -6.27 -3.67
C PHE A 71 2.76 -4.83 -3.73
N VAL A 72 3.34 -3.96 -2.90
CA VAL A 72 3.07 -2.52 -2.89
C VAL A 72 4.34 -1.78 -3.29
N LEU A 73 4.30 -1.11 -4.43
CA LEU A 73 5.37 -0.21 -4.85
C LEU A 73 5.16 1.16 -4.18
N SER A 74 5.64 1.33 -2.95
CA SER A 74 5.47 2.59 -2.18
C SER A 74 6.14 3.77 -2.89
N LYS A 75 7.35 3.55 -3.42
CA LYS A 75 8.01 4.49 -4.35
C LYS A 75 7.38 4.47 -5.74
N GLY A 76 6.10 4.85 -5.84
CA GLY A 76 5.25 4.68 -7.02
C GLY A 76 5.81 5.29 -8.31
N HIS A 77 6.70 6.29 -8.22
CA HIS A 77 7.35 6.88 -9.39
C HIS A 77 8.22 5.87 -10.19
N ALA A 78 8.60 4.75 -9.57
CA ALA A 78 9.25 3.61 -10.24
C ALA A 78 8.26 2.68 -10.98
N ALA A 79 7.02 3.12 -11.21
CA ALA A 79 5.99 2.42 -11.98
C ALA A 79 6.49 1.61 -13.20
N PRO A 80 7.39 2.15 -14.07
CA PRO A 80 7.87 1.39 -15.23
C PRO A 80 8.50 0.03 -14.90
N VAL A 81 9.21 -0.10 -13.78
CA VAL A 81 9.81 -1.39 -13.39
C VAL A 81 8.76 -2.41 -12.93
N LEU A 82 7.69 -1.94 -12.30
CA LEU A 82 6.53 -2.77 -11.94
C LEU A 82 5.81 -3.27 -13.19
N TYR A 83 5.59 -2.37 -14.17
CA TYR A 83 4.93 -2.73 -15.42
C TYR A 83 5.77 -3.73 -16.21
N ALA A 84 7.09 -3.51 -16.28
CA ALA A 84 8.03 -4.43 -16.91
C ALA A 84 8.01 -5.82 -16.24
N ALA A 85 7.94 -5.88 -14.90
CA ALA A 85 7.88 -7.16 -14.18
C ALA A 85 6.60 -7.95 -14.49
N TRP A 86 5.44 -7.28 -14.61
CA TRP A 86 4.19 -7.94 -15.02
C TRP A 86 4.18 -8.36 -16.49
N ALA A 87 4.80 -7.58 -17.38
CA ALA A 87 4.94 -7.94 -18.79
C ALA A 87 5.87 -9.16 -18.96
N GLU A 88 7.03 -9.19 -18.30
CA GLU A 88 7.94 -10.35 -18.29
C GLU A 88 7.30 -11.57 -17.62
N ALA A 89 6.44 -11.38 -16.60
CA ALA A 89 5.64 -12.47 -16.03
C ALA A 89 4.57 -13.01 -16.99
N GLY A 90 4.32 -12.34 -18.12
CA GLY A 90 3.42 -12.78 -19.18
C GLY A 90 1.97 -12.30 -19.04
N LEU A 91 1.70 -11.28 -18.21
CA LEU A 91 0.34 -10.74 -18.07
C LEU A 91 -0.12 -10.01 -19.34
N PHE A 92 0.79 -9.29 -19.98
CA PHE A 92 0.55 -8.60 -21.24
C PHE A 92 1.86 -8.50 -22.05
N PRO A 93 1.79 -8.33 -23.38
CA PRO A 93 2.98 -8.22 -24.24
C PRO A 93 3.91 -7.05 -23.87
N THR A 94 5.23 -7.25 -23.94
CA THR A 94 6.24 -6.25 -23.57
C THR A 94 6.23 -5.00 -24.46
N ASP A 95 5.78 -5.08 -25.71
CA ASP A 95 5.66 -3.93 -26.62
C ASP A 95 4.65 -2.88 -26.11
N LYS A 96 3.66 -3.29 -25.30
CA LYS A 96 2.71 -2.37 -24.63
C LYS A 96 3.38 -1.44 -23.64
N LEU A 97 4.58 -1.76 -23.15
CA LEU A 97 5.32 -0.87 -22.24
C LEU A 97 5.68 0.47 -22.89
N LEU A 98 5.76 0.52 -24.23
CA LEU A 98 6.00 1.76 -24.99
C LEU A 98 4.78 2.69 -25.02
N ASP A 99 3.63 2.24 -24.52
CA ASP A 99 2.43 3.06 -24.33
C ASP A 99 2.38 3.77 -22.97
N LEU A 100 3.45 3.71 -22.18
CA LEU A 100 3.60 4.42 -20.90
C LEU A 100 3.18 5.89 -21.03
N ARG A 101 2.35 6.36 -20.09
CA ARG A 101 1.87 7.76 -19.95
C ARG A 101 1.06 8.31 -21.11
N LYS A 102 0.72 7.51 -22.13
CA LYS A 102 -0.22 7.92 -23.19
C LYS A 102 -1.63 7.97 -22.62
N LEU A 103 -2.42 8.96 -23.04
CA LEU A 103 -3.83 9.08 -22.66
C LEU A 103 -4.67 7.82 -22.98
N THR A 104 -4.28 7.09 -24.03
CA THR A 104 -4.93 5.86 -24.51
C THR A 104 -4.47 4.60 -23.78
N SER A 105 -3.65 4.73 -22.74
CA SER A 105 -3.04 3.62 -22.01
C SER A 105 -3.42 3.67 -20.53
N ASP A 106 -3.63 2.50 -19.92
CA ASP A 106 -3.76 2.38 -18.48
C ASP A 106 -2.38 2.35 -17.77
N LEU A 107 -1.27 2.24 -18.52
CA LEU A 107 0.09 2.34 -17.97
C LEU A 107 0.42 3.81 -17.66
N GLU A 108 -0.09 4.29 -16.53
CA GLU A 108 0.05 5.67 -16.09
C GLU A 108 1.43 5.96 -15.47
N GLY A 109 1.73 7.24 -15.22
CA GLY A 109 3.02 7.66 -14.68
C GLY A 109 3.33 7.19 -13.26
N HIS A 110 2.30 6.77 -12.52
CA HIS A 110 2.33 6.12 -11.20
C HIS A 110 1.28 4.99 -11.20
N PRO A 111 1.41 3.94 -10.37
CA PRO A 111 0.46 2.83 -10.36
C PRO A 111 -0.91 3.29 -9.86
N THR A 112 -1.98 2.87 -10.53
CA THR A 112 -3.36 3.05 -10.06
C THR A 112 -4.17 1.76 -10.24
N PRO A 113 -5.24 1.54 -9.44
CA PRO A 113 -6.08 0.34 -9.55
C PRO A 113 -6.91 0.20 -10.83
N ARG A 114 -6.77 1.12 -11.81
CA ARG A 114 -7.18 0.85 -13.20
C ARG A 114 -6.49 -0.39 -13.74
N LEU A 115 -5.25 -0.61 -13.32
CA LEU A 115 -4.48 -1.82 -13.59
C LEU A 115 -4.90 -2.91 -12.59
N ASN A 116 -5.32 -4.06 -13.10
CA ASN A 116 -5.80 -5.18 -12.26
C ASN A 116 -4.70 -5.78 -11.36
N PHE A 117 -3.44 -5.46 -11.59
CA PHE A 117 -2.31 -5.89 -10.78
C PHE A 117 -1.85 -4.85 -9.75
N VAL A 118 -2.59 -3.75 -9.61
CA VAL A 118 -2.36 -2.70 -8.61
C VAL A 118 -3.55 -2.67 -7.65
N ASP A 119 -3.26 -2.79 -6.36
CA ASP A 119 -4.27 -2.73 -5.29
C ASP A 119 -4.50 -1.30 -4.78
N VAL A 120 -3.44 -0.48 -4.69
CA VAL A 120 -3.50 0.91 -4.19
C VAL A 120 -2.63 1.83 -5.04
N ALA A 121 -3.03 3.10 -5.15
CA ALA A 121 -2.23 4.14 -5.79
C ALA A 121 -1.18 4.69 -4.82
N THR A 122 0.05 4.91 -5.29
CA THR A 122 1.22 5.21 -4.43
C THR A 122 2.08 6.37 -4.96
N GLY A 123 1.50 7.27 -5.75
CA GLY A 123 2.23 8.44 -6.26
C GLY A 123 2.64 9.43 -5.16
N SER A 124 1.82 9.56 -4.12
CA SER A 124 2.22 10.28 -2.90
C SER A 124 3.05 9.35 -2.01
N LEU A 125 4.29 9.76 -1.72
CA LEU A 125 5.25 8.95 -1.00
C LEU A 125 4.84 8.76 0.47
N GLY A 126 5.36 7.72 1.10
CA GLY A 126 5.20 7.46 2.53
C GLY A 126 3.92 6.69 2.88
N GLN A 127 3.00 6.51 1.94
CA GLN A 127 1.69 5.89 2.22
C GLN A 127 1.65 4.38 2.01
N GLY A 128 2.50 3.83 1.12
CA GLY A 128 2.40 2.43 0.71
C GLY A 128 2.65 1.44 1.84
N LEU A 129 3.49 1.77 2.82
CA LEU A 129 3.75 0.89 3.96
C LEU A 129 2.53 0.76 4.89
N SER A 130 1.75 1.82 5.11
CA SER A 130 0.50 1.76 5.88
C SER A 130 -0.53 0.87 5.19
N CYS A 131 -0.70 1.00 3.87
CA CYS A 131 -1.56 0.11 3.07
C CYS A 131 -1.07 -1.34 3.13
N ALA A 132 0.24 -1.58 2.99
CA ALA A 132 0.82 -2.91 3.11
C ALA A 132 0.61 -3.51 4.51
N ALA A 133 0.69 -2.70 5.56
CA ALA A 133 0.41 -3.14 6.93
C ALA A 133 -1.06 -3.54 7.10
N GLY A 134 -2.02 -2.82 6.50
CA GLY A 134 -3.43 -3.21 6.46
C GLY A 134 -3.68 -4.53 5.73
N MET A 135 -3.03 -4.73 4.58
CA MET A 135 -3.08 -6.01 3.85
C MET A 135 -2.49 -7.16 4.68
N ALA A 136 -1.36 -6.94 5.34
CA ALA A 136 -0.70 -7.95 6.18
C ALA A 136 -1.54 -8.28 7.43
N TYR A 137 -2.11 -7.27 8.07
CA TYR A 137 -3.04 -7.43 9.19
C TYR A 137 -4.25 -8.27 8.77
N THR A 138 -4.83 -7.97 7.61
CA THR A 138 -5.95 -8.73 7.03
C THR A 138 -5.56 -10.18 6.78
N GLY A 139 -4.39 -10.42 6.17
CA GLY A 139 -3.87 -11.78 5.92
C GLY A 139 -3.70 -12.59 7.19
N LYS A 140 -3.14 -11.97 8.23
CA LYS A 140 -2.83 -12.64 9.50
C LYS A 140 -4.07 -12.86 10.37
N TYR A 141 -4.89 -11.83 10.57
CA TYR A 141 -5.94 -11.83 11.60
C TYR A 141 -7.34 -12.10 11.05
N PHE A 142 -7.65 -11.68 9.82
CA PHE A 142 -8.98 -11.83 9.22
C PHE A 142 -9.06 -13.03 8.28
N ASP A 143 -8.25 -13.05 7.22
CA ASP A 143 -8.21 -14.13 6.23
C ASP A 143 -7.57 -15.39 6.80
N LYS A 144 -6.64 -15.23 7.76
CA LYS A 144 -5.82 -16.31 8.34
C LYS A 144 -5.17 -17.15 7.23
N ALA A 145 -4.59 -16.46 6.27
CA ALA A 145 -4.05 -17.00 5.04
C ALA A 145 -2.52 -16.89 5.00
N PRO A 146 -1.84 -17.79 4.27
CA PRO A 146 -0.37 -17.84 4.27
C PRO A 146 0.28 -16.78 3.38
N TYR A 147 -0.50 -15.93 2.69
CA TYR A 147 0.07 -14.93 1.79
C TYR A 147 0.89 -13.90 2.57
N ARG A 148 1.96 -13.45 1.93
CA ARG A 148 2.87 -12.42 2.43
C ARG A 148 2.63 -11.11 1.72
N VAL A 149 3.08 -10.02 2.33
CA VAL A 149 3.00 -8.67 1.78
C VAL A 149 4.40 -8.08 1.72
N TYR A 150 4.78 -7.62 0.52
CA TYR A 150 6.07 -7.00 0.25
C TYR A 150 5.86 -5.53 -0.14
N CYS A 151 6.59 -4.62 0.50
CA CYS A 151 6.49 -3.19 0.25
C CYS A 151 7.87 -2.63 -0.11
N LEU A 152 8.02 -2.07 -1.31
CA LEU A 152 9.26 -1.44 -1.78
C LEU A 152 9.21 0.08 -1.57
N ILE A 153 10.15 0.60 -0.79
CA ILE A 153 10.18 1.97 -0.27
C ILE A 153 11.47 2.65 -0.71
N GLY A 154 11.41 3.91 -1.11
CA GLY A 154 12.62 4.72 -1.37
C GLY A 154 13.26 5.22 -0.07
N ASP A 155 14.57 5.37 -0.06
CA ASP A 155 15.28 6.01 1.06
C ASP A 155 14.86 7.47 1.30
N GLY A 156 14.65 8.25 0.24
CA GLY A 156 14.10 9.61 0.37
C GLY A 156 12.68 9.63 0.90
N GLU A 157 11.87 8.63 0.52
CA GLU A 157 10.52 8.42 1.02
C GLU A 157 10.48 8.07 2.51
N SER A 158 11.52 7.40 3.04
CA SER A 158 11.60 7.06 4.47
C SER A 158 11.71 8.26 5.43
N ALA A 159 11.83 9.49 4.89
CA ALA A 159 11.72 10.72 5.66
C ALA A 159 10.27 11.02 6.09
N GLU A 160 9.27 10.49 5.39
CA GLU A 160 7.85 10.70 5.71
C GLU A 160 7.49 10.07 7.07
N GLY A 161 6.82 10.84 7.93
CA GLY A 161 6.43 10.39 9.27
C GLY A 161 5.50 9.17 9.24
N SER A 162 4.65 9.07 8.21
CA SER A 162 3.72 7.97 7.99
C SER A 162 4.41 6.61 7.82
N ILE A 163 5.64 6.56 7.29
CA ILE A 163 6.45 5.33 7.27
C ILE A 163 6.70 4.83 8.69
N TRP A 164 7.04 5.72 9.61
CA TRP A 164 7.37 5.37 10.99
C TRP A 164 6.13 5.02 11.83
N GLU A 165 5.00 5.67 11.56
CA GLU A 165 3.70 5.25 12.09
C GLU A 165 3.37 3.79 11.67
N ALA A 166 3.59 3.45 10.39
CA ALA A 166 3.38 2.09 9.87
C ALA A 166 4.39 1.07 10.42
N MET A 167 5.65 1.48 10.60
CA MET A 167 6.67 0.64 11.25
C MET A 167 6.26 0.32 12.69
N SER A 168 5.78 1.30 13.45
CA SER A 168 5.27 1.11 14.81
C SER A 168 4.05 0.18 14.83
N PHE A 169 3.10 0.37 13.92
CA PHE A 169 1.92 -0.49 13.78
C PHE A 169 2.31 -1.94 13.46
N GLY A 170 3.23 -2.15 12.51
CA GLY A 170 3.64 -3.48 12.06
C GLY A 170 4.30 -4.31 13.17
N SER A 171 5.13 -3.69 14.01
CA SER A 171 5.76 -4.38 15.14
C SER A 171 4.78 -4.59 16.29
N HIS A 172 3.95 -3.60 16.61
CA HIS A 172 2.89 -3.73 17.63
C HIS A 172 1.98 -4.92 17.36
N TYR A 173 1.50 -5.03 16.11
CA TYR A 173 0.65 -6.14 15.66
C TYR A 173 1.42 -7.36 15.17
N LYS A 174 2.74 -7.41 15.37
CA LYS A 174 3.59 -8.58 15.10
C LYS A 174 3.40 -9.13 13.68
N LEU A 175 3.37 -8.27 12.67
CA LEU A 175 3.06 -8.64 11.28
C LEU A 175 4.24 -9.37 10.62
N ASP A 176 4.50 -10.61 11.02
CA ASP A 176 5.55 -11.49 10.48
C ASP A 176 5.32 -11.98 9.04
N ASN A 177 4.16 -11.64 8.46
CA ASN A 177 3.87 -11.76 7.04
C ASN A 177 4.14 -10.47 6.23
N LEU A 178 4.64 -9.40 6.86
CA LEU A 178 5.03 -8.14 6.22
C LEU A 178 6.55 -8.04 6.05
N VAL A 179 6.98 -7.71 4.83
CA VAL A 179 8.37 -7.39 4.49
C VAL A 179 8.45 -6.01 3.86
N ALA A 180 9.17 -5.09 4.52
CA ALA A 180 9.52 -3.79 3.96
C ALA A 180 10.93 -3.87 3.36
N ILE A 181 11.11 -3.31 2.17
CA ILE A 181 12.40 -3.26 1.48
C ILE A 181 12.73 -1.80 1.21
N PHE A 182 13.80 -1.31 1.85
CA PHE A 182 14.27 0.05 1.66
C PHE A 182 15.33 0.02 0.55
N ASP A 183 15.00 0.63 -0.59
CA ASP A 183 15.93 0.87 -1.70
C ASP A 183 16.79 2.09 -1.36
N VAL A 184 17.90 1.84 -0.66
CA VAL A 184 18.84 2.87 -0.21
C VAL A 184 19.85 3.15 -1.31
N ASN A 185 19.42 3.98 -2.26
CA ASN A 185 20.16 4.34 -3.46
C ASN A 185 20.94 5.66 -3.34
N ARG A 186 20.99 6.23 -2.12
CA ARG A 186 21.69 7.46 -1.70
C ARG A 186 21.02 8.77 -2.10
N LEU A 187 20.14 8.78 -3.10
CA LEU A 187 19.74 10.01 -3.79
C LEU A 187 18.22 10.23 -3.78
N GLY A 188 17.81 11.39 -3.30
CA GLY A 188 16.45 11.89 -3.39
C GLY A 188 16.15 12.48 -4.78
N GLN A 189 15.17 13.37 -4.85
CA GLN A 189 14.82 14.05 -6.10
C GLN A 189 15.85 15.10 -6.50
N SER A 190 16.23 15.97 -5.56
CA SER A 190 17.05 17.16 -5.81
C SER A 190 18.45 17.12 -5.20
N GLU A 191 18.71 16.19 -4.29
CA GLU A 191 19.94 16.10 -3.52
C GLU A 191 20.11 14.68 -2.94
N PRO A 192 21.28 14.35 -2.36
CA PRO A 192 21.45 13.13 -1.58
C PRO A 192 20.45 13.05 -0.41
N THR A 193 19.99 11.83 -0.09
CA THR A 193 19.12 11.61 1.07
C THR A 193 19.86 11.91 2.36
N SER A 194 19.14 12.28 3.43
CA SER A 194 19.74 12.75 4.68
C SER A 194 20.69 11.73 5.34
N LEU A 195 20.50 10.44 5.09
CA LEU A 195 21.37 9.37 5.57
C LEU A 195 22.26 8.77 4.49
N GLN A 196 22.13 9.14 3.22
CA GLN A 196 22.95 8.61 2.13
C GLN A 196 23.11 7.08 2.22
N HIS A 197 24.34 6.57 2.36
CA HIS A 197 24.65 5.16 2.58
C HIS A 197 25.07 4.83 4.04
N HIS A 198 24.59 5.59 5.03
CA HIS A 198 24.72 5.26 6.46
C HIS A 198 23.78 4.10 6.85
N MET A 199 24.09 2.92 6.33
CA MET A 199 23.27 1.70 6.44
C MET A 199 23.01 1.27 7.88
N ASP A 200 23.97 1.54 8.77
CA ASP A 200 23.90 1.29 10.20
C ASP A 200 22.81 2.13 10.89
N VAL A 201 22.61 3.38 10.45
CA VAL A 201 21.56 4.25 10.98
C VAL A 201 20.19 3.77 10.51
N TYR A 202 20.03 3.41 9.23
CA TYR A 202 18.79 2.80 8.73
C TYR A 202 18.45 1.53 9.50
N LYS A 203 19.42 0.65 9.70
CA LYS A 203 19.27 -0.58 10.48
C LYS A 203 18.83 -0.27 11.91
N SER A 204 19.54 0.63 12.60
CA SER A 204 19.25 1.00 13.98
C SER A 204 17.84 1.58 14.14
N ARG A 205 17.38 2.39 13.18
CA ARG A 205 16.01 2.90 13.18
C ARG A 205 15.00 1.77 13.01
N ALA A 206 15.17 0.88 12.04
CA ALA A 206 14.24 -0.24 11.84
C ALA A 206 14.17 -1.16 13.08
N GLU A 207 15.32 -1.50 13.67
CA GLU A 207 15.40 -2.33 14.87
C GLU A 207 14.77 -1.65 16.10
N ALA A 208 14.97 -0.33 16.27
CA ALA A 208 14.34 0.44 17.34
C ALA A 208 12.81 0.46 17.26
N PHE A 209 12.25 0.36 16.05
CA PHE A 209 10.81 0.22 15.82
C PHE A 209 10.34 -1.25 15.92
N GLY A 210 11.20 -2.19 16.32
CA GLY A 210 10.84 -3.59 16.61
C GLY A 210 10.89 -4.53 15.40
N TRP A 211 11.58 -4.15 14.32
CA TRP A 211 11.65 -4.96 13.09
C TRP A 211 12.88 -5.88 13.10
N ASN A 212 12.70 -7.11 12.60
CA ASN A 212 13.84 -7.93 12.21
C ASN A 212 14.52 -7.31 10.99
N THR A 213 15.82 -7.05 11.03
CA THR A 213 16.47 -6.25 9.99
C THR A 213 17.66 -6.94 9.34
N TYR A 214 17.69 -6.97 8.01
CA TYR A 214 18.83 -7.42 7.20
C TYR A 214 19.40 -6.25 6.41
N VAL A 215 20.72 -6.08 6.42
CA VAL A 215 21.41 -5.17 5.50
C VAL A 215 22.05 -6.01 4.41
N VAL A 216 21.76 -5.70 3.15
CA VAL A 216 22.23 -6.48 1.99
C VAL A 216 22.79 -5.57 0.92
N ASP A 217 23.65 -6.12 0.06
CA ASP A 217 23.89 -5.54 -1.26
C ASP A 217 22.63 -5.74 -2.10
N GLY A 218 21.96 -4.64 -2.48
CA GLY A 218 20.72 -4.68 -3.24
C GLY A 218 20.90 -5.08 -4.71
N HIS A 219 22.13 -5.22 -5.19
CA HIS A 219 22.44 -5.71 -6.53
C HIS A 219 22.98 -7.15 -6.53
N ASP A 220 23.13 -7.76 -5.36
CA ASP A 220 23.42 -9.19 -5.22
C ASP A 220 22.11 -9.98 -5.14
N VAL A 221 21.71 -10.57 -6.27
CA VAL A 221 20.52 -11.43 -6.37
C VAL A 221 20.55 -12.60 -5.39
N GLU A 222 21.72 -13.11 -5.01
CA GLU A 222 21.83 -14.22 -4.07
C GLU A 222 21.56 -13.74 -2.64
N ALA A 223 22.15 -12.60 -2.25
CA ALA A 223 21.90 -11.98 -0.94
C ALA A 223 20.42 -11.62 -0.76
N LEU A 224 19.79 -11.10 -1.82
CA LEU A 224 18.34 -10.83 -1.83
C LEU A 224 17.51 -12.11 -1.68
N CYS A 225 17.80 -13.17 -2.46
CA CYS A 225 17.13 -14.46 -2.34
C CYS A 225 17.23 -15.01 -0.90
N LYS A 226 18.42 -14.92 -0.30
CA LYS A 226 18.63 -15.39 1.07
C LYS A 226 17.86 -14.55 2.09
N ALA A 227 17.94 -13.22 2.04
CA ALA A 227 17.26 -12.35 3.00
C ALA A 227 15.74 -12.48 2.92
N LEU A 228 15.18 -12.61 1.72
CA LEU A 228 13.75 -12.81 1.51
C LEU A 228 13.28 -14.19 1.99
N TYR A 229 14.12 -15.22 1.86
CA TYR A 229 13.86 -16.52 2.47
C TYR A 229 13.94 -16.45 4.01
N ASP A 230 15.01 -15.89 4.58
CA ASP A 230 15.16 -15.79 6.03
C ASP A 230 13.96 -15.03 6.65
N ALA A 231 13.43 -14.02 5.95
CA ALA A 231 12.22 -13.30 6.34
C ALA A 231 10.96 -14.19 6.48
N THR A 232 10.88 -15.34 5.79
CA THR A 232 9.75 -16.28 5.94
C THR A 232 9.85 -17.11 7.23
N GLU A 233 11.06 -17.32 7.73
CA GLU A 233 11.33 -18.06 8.96
C GLU A 233 11.16 -17.20 10.22
N VAL A 234 11.24 -15.87 10.08
CA VAL A 234 10.96 -14.91 11.17
C VAL A 234 9.49 -14.99 11.57
N LYS A 235 9.23 -15.07 12.88
CA LYS A 235 7.89 -15.09 13.49
C LYS A 235 7.74 -13.96 14.49
N GLU A 236 6.50 -13.56 14.72
CA GLU A 236 6.10 -12.57 15.73
C GLU A 236 6.69 -11.15 15.56
N LYS A 237 7.33 -10.86 14.42
CA LYS A 237 7.83 -9.53 14.08
C LYS A 237 7.91 -9.35 12.56
N PRO A 238 7.62 -8.14 12.04
CA PRO A 238 7.83 -7.83 10.63
C PRO A 238 9.33 -7.80 10.29
N THR A 239 9.66 -7.91 8.99
CA THR A 239 11.04 -7.89 8.51
C THR A 239 11.32 -6.68 7.62
N CYS A 240 12.44 -6.00 7.86
CA CYS A 240 12.95 -4.90 7.06
C CYS A 240 14.25 -5.33 6.37
N ILE A 241 14.29 -5.24 5.04
CA ILE A 241 15.49 -5.44 4.24
C ILE A 241 15.99 -4.06 3.82
N ILE A 242 17.13 -3.65 4.38
CA ILE A 242 17.82 -2.43 4.01
C ILE A 242 18.79 -2.78 2.88
N ALA A 243 18.38 -2.55 1.64
CA ALA A 243 19.16 -2.85 0.44
C ALA A 243 20.01 -1.63 0.08
N LYS A 244 21.35 -1.76 0.18
CA LYS A 244 22.27 -0.75 -0.34
C LYS A 244 22.31 -0.88 -1.86
N THR A 245 21.90 0.16 -2.57
CA THR A 245 21.82 0.18 -4.04
C THR A 245 22.48 1.45 -4.58
N TYR A 246 22.46 1.64 -5.90
CA TYR A 246 22.90 2.89 -6.53
C TYR A 246 21.82 3.38 -7.48
N LYS A 247 21.48 4.67 -7.39
CA LYS A 247 20.49 5.26 -8.31
C LYS A 247 21.04 5.19 -9.73
N GLY A 248 20.24 4.70 -10.67
CA GLY A 248 20.73 4.44 -12.03
C GLY A 248 21.72 3.28 -12.14
N HIS A 249 21.65 2.27 -11.27
CA HIS A 249 22.54 1.10 -11.36
C HIS A 249 22.55 0.47 -12.76
N GLY A 250 23.75 0.26 -13.31
CA GLY A 250 23.94 -0.30 -14.66
C GLY A 250 23.81 0.72 -15.80
N LEU A 251 23.46 1.98 -15.51
CA LEU A 251 23.39 3.05 -16.50
C LEU A 251 24.73 3.79 -16.53
N VAL A 252 25.63 3.36 -17.44
CA VAL A 252 27.00 3.89 -17.54
C VAL A 252 26.99 5.42 -17.70
N GLY A 253 27.82 6.10 -16.90
CA GLY A 253 27.91 7.57 -16.89
C GLY A 253 26.72 8.30 -16.23
N ILE A 254 25.76 7.56 -15.65
CA ILE A 254 24.60 8.10 -14.92
C ILE A 254 24.50 7.51 -13.51
N GLN A 255 24.94 6.26 -13.30
CA GLN A 255 24.92 5.61 -12.00
C GLN A 255 25.51 6.50 -10.91
N ASP A 256 24.79 6.59 -9.79
CA ASP A 256 25.15 7.37 -8.60
C ASP A 256 25.33 8.87 -8.85
N SER A 257 24.85 9.39 -9.99
CA SER A 257 24.91 10.81 -10.33
C SER A 257 23.66 11.56 -9.86
N GLU A 258 23.86 12.76 -9.35
CA GLU A 258 22.77 13.70 -9.04
C GLU A 258 22.09 14.22 -10.32
N ASP A 259 20.95 14.90 -10.16
CA ASP A 259 20.21 15.55 -11.24
C ASP A 259 19.71 14.62 -12.37
N TRP A 260 19.54 13.32 -12.06
CA TRP A 260 18.94 12.32 -12.97
C TRP A 260 17.62 11.73 -12.47
N HIS A 261 17.04 12.27 -11.39
CA HIS A 261 15.69 11.88 -10.96
C HIS A 261 14.65 12.48 -11.91
N GLY A 262 13.66 11.66 -12.32
CA GLY A 262 12.55 12.13 -13.16
C GLY A 262 12.91 12.48 -14.60
N LYS A 263 14.11 12.12 -15.06
CA LYS A 263 14.58 12.39 -16.42
C LYS A 263 14.66 11.10 -17.23
N ALA A 264 13.95 11.08 -18.36
CA ALA A 264 14.24 10.12 -19.43
C ALA A 264 15.68 10.32 -19.93
N LEU A 265 16.30 9.28 -20.49
CA LEU A 265 17.72 9.34 -20.84
C LEU A 265 17.98 10.11 -22.14
N GLY A 266 16.95 10.30 -22.97
CA GLY A 266 17.07 10.97 -24.27
C GLY A 266 18.14 10.31 -25.12
N ASP A 267 19.03 11.12 -25.69
CA ASP A 267 20.10 10.69 -26.59
C ASP A 267 21.08 9.69 -25.96
N LYS A 268 21.18 9.63 -24.63
CA LYS A 268 22.06 8.67 -23.93
C LYS A 268 21.51 7.24 -23.91
N ALA A 269 20.23 7.04 -24.22
CA ALA A 269 19.60 5.73 -24.08
C ALA A 269 20.24 4.65 -24.96
N SER A 270 20.57 4.96 -26.21
CA SER A 270 21.10 3.99 -27.18
C SER A 270 22.36 3.29 -26.64
N THR A 271 23.35 4.09 -26.22
CA THR A 271 24.61 3.61 -25.67
C THR A 271 24.41 2.83 -24.37
N VAL A 272 23.55 3.33 -23.47
CA VAL A 272 23.26 2.65 -22.21
C VAL A 272 22.57 1.30 -22.44
N LEU A 273 21.62 1.24 -23.37
CA LEU A 273 20.90 0.03 -23.72
C LEU A 273 21.81 -1.03 -24.34
N GLU A 274 22.74 -0.62 -25.20
CA GLU A 274 23.77 -1.51 -25.77
C GLU A 274 24.61 -2.15 -24.66
N THR A 275 25.12 -1.36 -23.72
CA THR A 275 25.91 -1.89 -22.59
C THR A 275 25.09 -2.83 -21.70
N ILE A 276 23.81 -2.53 -21.43
CA ILE A 276 22.99 -3.44 -20.63
C ILE A 276 22.74 -4.76 -21.39
N LYS A 277 22.52 -4.72 -22.70
CA LYS A 277 22.31 -5.91 -23.54
C LYS A 277 23.53 -6.83 -23.59
N GLU A 278 24.74 -6.28 -23.57
CA GLU A 278 25.99 -7.05 -23.47
C GLU A 278 26.11 -7.84 -22.16
N ASN A 279 25.46 -7.36 -21.09
CA ASN A 279 25.45 -8.02 -19.78
C ASN A 279 24.34 -9.07 -19.61
N ILE A 280 23.54 -9.33 -20.66
CA ILE A 280 22.49 -10.35 -20.65
C ILE A 280 23.01 -11.61 -21.32
N VAL A 281 23.00 -12.73 -20.58
CA VAL A 281 23.43 -14.03 -21.12
C VAL A 281 22.32 -14.65 -21.99
N ASN A 282 21.06 -14.59 -21.54
CA ASN A 282 19.89 -15.04 -22.31
C ASN A 282 18.95 -13.88 -22.67
N GLN A 283 19.03 -13.42 -23.92
CA GLN A 283 18.12 -12.38 -24.43
C GLN A 283 16.73 -12.91 -24.77
N GLY A 284 16.57 -14.21 -24.99
CA GLY A 284 15.28 -14.87 -25.26
C GLY A 284 14.43 -15.03 -23.99
N PRO A 285 13.26 -15.69 -24.09
CA PRO A 285 12.41 -15.94 -22.92
C PRO A 285 13.17 -16.60 -21.77
N HIS A 286 12.96 -16.11 -20.55
CA HIS A 286 13.68 -16.62 -19.37
C HIS A 286 13.09 -17.94 -18.84
N GLY A 287 11.85 -18.29 -19.22
CA GLY A 287 11.21 -19.57 -18.91
C GLY A 287 10.84 -19.78 -17.43
N LEU A 288 11.00 -18.78 -16.58
CA LEU A 288 10.54 -18.83 -15.19
C LEU A 288 9.05 -18.53 -15.14
N VAL A 289 8.30 -19.36 -14.41
CA VAL A 289 6.89 -19.15 -14.13
C VAL A 289 6.74 -18.85 -12.64
N PRO A 290 5.98 -17.81 -12.27
CA PRO A 290 5.71 -17.51 -10.86
C PRO A 290 5.12 -18.72 -10.12
N LYS A 291 5.54 -18.91 -8.87
CA LYS A 291 5.00 -19.98 -8.04
C LYS A 291 3.53 -19.70 -7.73
N SER A 292 2.67 -20.71 -7.77
CA SER A 292 1.28 -20.53 -7.35
C SER A 292 1.15 -20.30 -5.83
N PRO A 293 0.10 -19.59 -5.37
CA PRO A 293 -0.23 -19.47 -3.96
C PRO A 293 -0.35 -20.82 -3.25
N GLU A 294 0.08 -20.89 -1.99
CA GLU A 294 0.10 -22.17 -1.22
C GLU A 294 -1.29 -22.66 -0.86
N LYS A 295 -2.22 -21.73 -0.61
CA LYS A 295 -3.58 -22.04 -0.19
C LYS A 295 -4.57 -21.09 -0.84
N LYS A 296 -5.68 -21.65 -1.31
CA LYS A 296 -6.80 -20.87 -1.83
C LYS A 296 -7.52 -20.15 -0.69
N VAL A 297 -7.62 -18.83 -0.81
CA VAL A 297 -8.45 -17.95 0.00
C VAL A 297 -9.80 -17.78 -0.71
N PRO A 298 -10.95 -17.91 -0.03
CA PRO A 298 -12.25 -17.67 -0.64
C PRO A 298 -12.40 -16.23 -1.12
N GLU A 299 -13.19 -16.03 -2.17
CA GLU A 299 -13.64 -14.70 -2.59
C GLU A 299 -14.39 -13.99 -1.45
N ALA A 300 -14.37 -12.65 -1.48
CA ALA A 300 -15.09 -11.86 -0.50
C ALA A 300 -16.61 -12.03 -0.69
N ASP A 301 -17.36 -12.14 0.41
CA ASP A 301 -18.82 -12.11 0.39
C ASP A 301 -19.32 -10.71 -0.02
N THR A 302 -19.98 -10.61 -1.15
CA THR A 302 -20.50 -9.34 -1.70
C THR A 302 -21.96 -9.08 -1.33
N SER A 303 -22.53 -9.82 -0.38
CA SER A 303 -23.90 -9.58 0.09
C SER A 303 -24.03 -8.20 0.73
N ALA A 304 -25.22 -7.61 0.57
CA ALA A 304 -25.52 -6.30 1.15
C ALA A 304 -25.50 -6.37 2.68
N ILE A 305 -24.90 -5.37 3.31
CA ILE A 305 -24.81 -5.25 4.76
C ILE A 305 -26.06 -4.52 5.27
N ARG A 306 -26.69 -5.03 6.33
CA ARG A 306 -27.88 -4.41 6.92
C ARG A 306 -27.67 -4.25 8.42
N LEU A 307 -28.39 -3.33 9.04
CA LEU A 307 -28.52 -3.31 10.49
C LEU A 307 -29.19 -4.62 10.94
N SER A 308 -28.68 -5.23 12.02
CA SER A 308 -29.30 -6.45 12.58
C SER A 308 -30.73 -6.23 13.09
N GLU A 309 -31.09 -4.98 13.38
CA GLU A 309 -32.41 -4.55 13.83
C GLU A 309 -32.62 -3.07 13.45
N PRO A 310 -33.86 -2.61 13.23
CA PRO A 310 -34.10 -1.20 12.91
C PRO A 310 -33.67 -0.27 14.07
N PRO A 311 -33.44 1.02 13.79
CA PRO A 311 -33.25 2.03 14.84
C PRO A 311 -34.45 2.02 15.80
N ASN A 312 -34.18 1.94 17.11
CA ASN A 312 -35.20 1.81 18.14
C ASN A 312 -35.08 2.96 19.16
N TYR A 313 -35.27 4.18 18.67
CA TYR A 313 -35.24 5.41 19.46
C TYR A 313 -36.65 5.98 19.61
N GLN A 314 -36.93 6.62 20.74
CA GLN A 314 -38.22 7.27 20.97
C GLN A 314 -38.21 8.69 20.41
N LEU A 315 -39.36 9.17 19.92
CA LEU A 315 -39.52 10.56 19.52
C LEU A 315 -39.17 11.48 20.70
N ASN A 316 -38.38 12.52 20.44
CA ASN A 316 -37.82 13.46 21.44
C ASN A 316 -36.78 12.89 22.41
N GLN A 317 -36.33 11.64 22.23
CA GLN A 317 -35.20 11.12 22.98
C GLN A 317 -33.90 11.85 22.58
N SER A 318 -33.21 12.44 23.54
CA SER A 318 -31.92 13.09 23.29
C SER A 318 -30.78 12.07 23.26
N VAL A 319 -30.16 11.90 22.09
CA VAL A 319 -29.02 11.01 21.88
C VAL A 319 -28.01 11.71 20.98
N ALA A 320 -26.75 11.78 21.39
CA ALA A 320 -25.70 12.32 20.55
C ALA A 320 -25.43 11.37 19.36
N THR A 321 -25.26 11.92 18.16
CA THR A 321 -25.02 11.12 16.93
C THR A 321 -23.75 10.27 17.04
N ARG A 322 -22.68 10.77 17.68
CA ARG A 322 -21.48 9.95 18.01
C ARG A 322 -21.80 8.69 18.84
N LEU A 323 -22.77 8.76 19.76
CA LEU A 323 -23.20 7.59 20.54
C LEU A 323 -24.04 6.63 19.69
N ALA A 324 -24.89 7.17 18.83
CA ALA A 324 -25.67 6.40 17.86
C ALA A 324 -24.76 5.70 16.84
N TYR A 325 -23.65 6.33 16.43
CA TYR A 325 -22.63 5.74 15.56
C TYR A 325 -22.08 4.43 16.15
N GLY A 326 -21.59 4.47 17.40
CA GLY A 326 -21.10 3.25 18.06
C GLY A 326 -22.17 2.16 18.18
N THR A 327 -23.43 2.54 18.38
CA THR A 327 -24.57 1.62 18.46
C THR A 327 -24.87 0.98 17.10
N GLY A 328 -24.97 1.79 16.05
CA GLY A 328 -25.20 1.33 14.68
C GLY A 328 -24.06 0.45 14.16
N LEU A 329 -22.81 0.79 14.49
CA LEU A 329 -21.65 -0.01 14.10
C LEU A 329 -21.71 -1.43 14.67
N VAL A 330 -22.14 -1.58 15.93
CA VAL A 330 -22.40 -2.90 16.54
C VAL A 330 -23.51 -3.64 15.79
N LYS A 331 -24.60 -2.96 15.42
CA LYS A 331 -25.70 -3.57 14.64
C LYS A 331 -25.26 -4.06 13.27
N LEU A 332 -24.42 -3.29 12.56
CA LEU A 332 -23.81 -3.74 11.29
C LEU A 332 -22.89 -4.94 11.51
N GLY A 333 -22.05 -4.89 12.55
CA GLY A 333 -21.14 -5.97 12.91
C GLY A 333 -21.83 -7.29 13.27
N LYS A 334 -23.03 -7.25 13.87
CA LYS A 334 -23.84 -8.44 14.15
C LYS A 334 -24.28 -9.15 12.86
N ASN A 335 -24.57 -8.38 11.80
CA ASN A 335 -25.11 -8.91 10.55
C ASN A 335 -24.01 -9.28 9.53
N SER A 336 -22.84 -8.66 9.59
CA SER A 336 -21.74 -8.95 8.66
C SER A 336 -20.40 -9.06 9.36
N LYS A 337 -19.67 -10.14 9.06
CA LYS A 337 -18.30 -10.38 9.52
C LYS A 337 -17.26 -9.51 8.78
N ARG A 338 -17.62 -8.91 7.64
CA ARG A 338 -16.75 -8.03 6.87
C ARG A 338 -16.58 -6.66 7.51
N VAL A 339 -17.54 -6.23 8.33
CA VAL A 339 -17.46 -4.95 9.05
C VAL A 339 -16.33 -5.03 10.08
N ILE A 340 -15.38 -4.12 9.95
CA ILE A 340 -14.30 -3.90 10.92
C ILE A 340 -14.31 -2.43 11.35
N ALA A 341 -13.80 -2.15 12.54
CA ALA A 341 -13.69 -0.80 13.07
C ALA A 341 -12.22 -0.47 13.36
N LEU A 342 -11.79 0.74 13.02
CA LEU A 342 -10.46 1.24 13.30
C LEU A 342 -10.57 2.61 13.98
N ASP A 343 -9.76 2.88 14.98
CA ASP A 343 -9.80 4.13 15.73
C ASP A 343 -8.41 4.62 16.12
N GLY A 344 -8.24 5.93 16.21
CA GLY A 344 -6.98 6.59 16.57
C GLY A 344 -6.93 7.03 18.03
N ASP A 345 -6.96 6.08 18.97
CA ASP A 345 -6.97 6.29 20.43
C ASP A 345 -8.07 7.19 21.01
N VAL A 346 -9.17 7.42 20.29
CA VAL A 346 -10.30 8.24 20.73
C VAL A 346 -11.62 7.45 20.79
N LYS A 347 -11.54 6.12 20.79
CA LYS A 347 -12.65 5.16 20.82
C LYS A 347 -13.70 5.38 21.90
N ASN A 348 -13.31 5.92 23.05
CA ASN A 348 -14.21 6.28 24.14
C ASN A 348 -15.00 7.55 23.85
N SER A 349 -14.48 8.43 22.99
CA SER A 349 -15.09 9.69 22.57
C SER A 349 -15.91 9.53 21.29
N THR A 350 -15.42 8.74 20.32
CA THR A 350 -16.15 8.36 19.09
C THR A 350 -17.23 7.32 19.37
N PHE A 351 -17.18 6.64 20.51
CA PHE A 351 -17.97 5.47 20.88
C PHE A 351 -17.74 4.23 19.99
N SER A 352 -16.68 4.21 19.17
CA SER A 352 -16.23 2.97 18.49
C SER A 352 -15.83 1.88 19.49
N ILE A 353 -15.56 2.24 20.76
CA ILE A 353 -15.35 1.29 21.87
C ILE A 353 -16.50 0.29 22.02
N LYS A 354 -17.75 0.66 21.69
CA LYS A 354 -18.89 -0.27 21.71
C LYS A 354 -18.67 -1.44 20.74
N PHE A 355 -18.10 -1.16 19.57
CA PHE A 355 -17.73 -2.19 18.61
C PHE A 355 -16.57 -3.04 19.12
N LYS A 356 -15.56 -2.41 19.74
CA LYS A 356 -14.45 -3.14 20.38
C LYS A 356 -14.92 -4.13 21.44
N GLU A 357 -15.86 -3.72 22.30
CA GLU A 357 -16.41 -4.57 23.35
C GLU A 357 -17.24 -5.74 22.77
N ALA A 358 -18.00 -5.48 21.69
CA ALA A 358 -18.82 -6.51 21.05
C ALA A 358 -18.00 -7.47 20.17
N PHE A 359 -16.98 -6.97 19.48
CA PHE A 359 -16.21 -7.67 18.45
C PHE A 359 -14.71 -7.31 18.53
N PRO A 360 -14.02 -7.68 19.63
CA PRO A 360 -12.62 -7.29 19.84
C PRO A 360 -11.70 -7.74 18.71
N ASP A 361 -11.94 -8.93 18.14
CA ASP A 361 -11.15 -9.49 17.04
C ASP A 361 -11.34 -8.75 15.70
N ARG A 362 -12.28 -7.81 15.60
CA ARG A 362 -12.57 -6.99 14.41
C ARG A 362 -12.37 -5.49 14.64
N PHE A 363 -11.85 -5.13 15.82
CA PHE A 363 -11.45 -3.78 16.14
C PHE A 363 -9.93 -3.65 16.03
N VAL A 364 -9.46 -2.61 15.35
CA VAL A 364 -8.03 -2.30 15.19
C VAL A 364 -7.74 -0.97 15.86
N GLU A 365 -6.94 -0.99 16.93
CA GLU A 365 -6.41 0.23 17.54
C GLU A 365 -5.23 0.74 16.71
N CYS A 366 -5.34 1.94 16.15
CA CYS A 366 -4.27 2.53 15.36
C CYS A 366 -3.45 3.58 16.12
N TYR A 367 -3.81 3.87 17.38
CA TYR A 367 -3.14 4.87 18.21
C TYR A 367 -3.23 6.29 17.61
N ILE A 368 -2.53 7.26 18.19
CA ILE A 368 -2.49 8.65 17.71
C ILE A 368 -1.60 8.73 16.44
N ALA A 369 -2.14 8.25 15.33
CA ALA A 369 -1.47 8.10 14.04
C ALA A 369 -2.48 8.10 12.88
N GLU A 370 -3.17 9.22 12.66
CA GLU A 370 -4.32 9.29 11.73
C GLU A 370 -3.94 8.98 10.28
N GLN A 371 -2.71 9.31 9.86
CA GLN A 371 -2.21 8.98 8.52
C GLN A 371 -2.14 7.46 8.34
N ASN A 372 -1.51 6.76 9.28
CA ASN A 372 -1.45 5.32 9.25
C ASN A 372 -2.82 4.66 9.49
N LEU A 373 -3.68 5.23 10.33
CA LEU A 373 -5.07 4.78 10.52
C LEU A 373 -5.82 4.73 9.17
N ALA A 374 -5.76 5.81 8.39
CA ALA A 374 -6.36 5.84 7.05
C ALA A 374 -5.70 4.83 6.10
N GLY A 375 -4.36 4.78 6.06
CA GLY A 375 -3.62 3.86 5.19
C GLY A 375 -3.90 2.38 5.48
N VAL A 376 -3.92 1.99 6.76
CA VAL A 376 -4.25 0.63 7.19
C VAL A 376 -5.68 0.26 6.78
N ALA A 377 -6.63 1.17 6.91
CA ALA A 377 -8.01 0.92 6.48
C ALA A 377 -8.12 0.69 4.97
N ILE A 378 -7.43 1.49 4.14
CA ILE A 378 -7.34 1.29 2.68
C ILE A 378 -6.76 -0.11 2.40
N GLY A 379 -5.67 -0.47 3.08
CA GLY A 379 -5.06 -1.80 2.98
C GLY A 379 -6.03 -2.95 3.28
N CYS A 380 -6.82 -2.82 4.35
CA CYS A 380 -7.82 -3.80 4.76
C CYS A 380 -9.00 -3.92 3.79
N GLU A 381 -9.36 -2.84 3.10
CA GLU A 381 -10.46 -2.83 2.12
C GLU A 381 -10.06 -3.52 0.82
N THR A 382 -8.78 -3.45 0.42
CA THR A 382 -8.31 -3.96 -0.87
C THR A 382 -8.81 -5.36 -1.18
N ARG A 383 -9.14 -5.61 -2.45
CA ARG A 383 -9.75 -6.89 -2.89
C ARG A 383 -11.03 -7.24 -2.13
N ARG A 384 -11.72 -6.22 -1.61
CA ARG A 384 -13.00 -6.28 -0.88
C ARG A 384 -12.94 -7.17 0.37
N ARG A 385 -11.76 -7.40 0.96
CA ARG A 385 -11.61 -8.34 2.09
C ARG A 385 -12.45 -7.92 3.30
N THR A 386 -12.53 -6.62 3.56
CA THR A 386 -13.29 -6.05 4.68
C THR A 386 -14.14 -4.86 4.22
N VAL A 387 -14.96 -4.33 5.12
CA VAL A 387 -15.67 -3.04 5.02
C VAL A 387 -15.27 -2.23 6.24
N PRO A 388 -14.21 -1.41 6.14
CA PRO A 388 -13.67 -0.67 7.28
C PRO A 388 -14.48 0.58 7.60
N PHE A 389 -14.71 0.80 8.90
CA PHE A 389 -15.16 2.05 9.48
C PHE A 389 -14.04 2.64 10.33
N VAL A 390 -13.50 3.76 9.89
CA VAL A 390 -12.44 4.53 10.53
C VAL A 390 -13.05 5.65 11.35
N SER A 391 -12.63 5.83 12.59
CA SER A 391 -13.13 6.90 13.46
C SER A 391 -12.03 7.67 14.17
N THR A 392 -12.15 8.99 14.16
CA THR A 392 -11.43 9.90 15.05
C THR A 392 -12.28 11.18 15.24
N PHE A 393 -11.70 12.26 15.74
CA PHE A 393 -12.35 13.57 15.67
C PHE A 393 -12.27 14.05 14.23
N ALA A 394 -13.36 14.62 13.74
CA ALA A 394 -13.48 15.21 12.41
C ALA A 394 -12.30 16.15 12.09
N ALA A 395 -11.87 16.96 13.06
CA ALA A 395 -10.74 17.88 12.93
C ALA A 395 -9.43 17.14 12.61
N PHE A 396 -9.21 15.95 13.17
CA PHE A 396 -7.96 15.20 13.01
C PHE A 396 -7.90 14.42 11.69
N PHE A 397 -9.00 14.26 10.96
CA PHE A 397 -8.91 13.78 9.58
C PHE A 397 -8.15 14.75 8.66
N THR A 398 -8.01 16.03 9.03
CA THR A 398 -7.10 16.95 8.32
C THR A 398 -5.65 16.46 8.34
N ARG A 399 -5.24 15.74 9.39
CA ARG A 399 -3.91 15.10 9.48
C ARG A 399 -3.74 13.98 8.44
N ALA A 400 -4.83 13.34 8.02
CA ALA A 400 -4.84 12.23 7.08
C ALA A 400 -5.37 12.62 5.68
N PHE A 401 -5.48 13.91 5.38
CA PHE A 401 -6.16 14.36 4.17
C PHE A 401 -5.52 13.83 2.89
N ASP A 402 -4.18 13.72 2.85
CA ASP A 402 -3.49 13.17 1.69
C ASP A 402 -3.74 11.66 1.51
N GLN A 403 -3.86 10.91 2.61
CA GLN A 403 -4.23 9.49 2.58
C GLN A 403 -5.68 9.31 2.12
N ILE A 404 -6.60 10.15 2.60
CA ILE A 404 -8.00 10.18 2.14
C ILE A 404 -8.05 10.51 0.64
N ARG A 405 -7.34 11.55 0.18
CA ARG A 405 -7.23 11.87 -1.25
C ARG A 405 -6.71 10.68 -2.08
N MET A 406 -5.68 10.01 -1.59
CA MET A 406 -5.11 8.84 -2.27
C MET A 406 -6.01 7.60 -2.19
N ALA A 407 -6.89 7.48 -1.19
CA ALA A 407 -7.90 6.43 -1.14
C ALA A 407 -8.89 6.55 -2.30
N ALA A 408 -9.28 7.78 -2.68
CA ALA A 408 -10.16 8.03 -3.82
C ALA A 408 -9.49 7.62 -5.13
N ILE A 409 -8.21 8.01 -5.30
CA ILE A 409 -7.41 7.62 -6.47
C ILE A 409 -7.18 6.10 -6.50
N SER A 410 -7.11 5.47 -5.32
CA SER A 410 -7.02 4.02 -5.15
C SER A 410 -8.36 3.29 -5.35
N GLN A 411 -9.43 3.99 -5.67
CA GLN A 411 -10.76 3.40 -5.80
C GLN A 411 -11.21 2.60 -4.57
N SER A 412 -10.82 3.07 -3.38
CA SER A 412 -11.06 2.36 -2.13
C SER A 412 -12.38 2.76 -1.47
N ASN A 413 -13.08 1.78 -0.90
CA ASN A 413 -14.40 1.94 -0.28
C ASN A 413 -14.30 2.01 1.25
N VAL A 414 -13.48 2.93 1.77
CA VAL A 414 -13.30 3.14 3.21
C VAL A 414 -14.34 4.15 3.73
N ASN A 415 -14.92 3.84 4.90
CA ASN A 415 -15.86 4.73 5.58
C ASN A 415 -15.15 5.48 6.70
N PHE A 416 -15.26 6.81 6.74
CA PHE A 416 -14.67 7.69 7.75
C PHE A 416 -15.78 8.34 8.57
N CYS A 417 -15.77 8.18 9.88
CA CYS A 417 -16.70 8.84 10.79
C CYS A 417 -15.98 9.88 11.65
N GLY A 418 -16.33 11.15 11.43
CA GLY A 418 -15.74 12.29 12.12
C GLY A 418 -16.63 12.76 13.25
N SER A 419 -16.25 12.47 14.49
CA SER A 419 -16.96 12.99 15.66
C SER A 419 -16.55 14.44 15.98
N HIS A 420 -17.24 15.10 16.93
CA HIS A 420 -16.81 16.40 17.46
C HIS A 420 -16.77 17.54 16.41
N ALA A 421 -17.70 17.51 15.45
CA ALA A 421 -17.81 18.56 14.44
C ALA A 421 -18.36 19.88 15.02
N GLY A 422 -17.84 21.00 14.51
CA GLY A 422 -18.32 22.35 14.83
C GLY A 422 -17.95 22.86 16.22
N VAL A 423 -18.47 24.04 16.54
CA VAL A 423 -18.22 24.75 17.81
C VAL A 423 -18.99 24.18 19.00
N SER A 424 -19.94 23.28 18.77
CA SER A 424 -20.86 22.73 19.78
C SER A 424 -20.17 21.83 20.82
N ILE A 425 -18.91 21.47 20.59
CA ILE A 425 -18.11 20.67 21.52
C ILE A 425 -17.70 21.44 22.78
N GLY A 426 -17.74 22.78 22.75
CA GLY A 426 -17.52 23.64 23.92
C GLY A 426 -16.05 23.82 24.28
N GLU A 427 -15.71 23.39 25.50
CA GLU A 427 -14.58 23.88 26.29
C GLU A 427 -13.19 23.45 25.79
N ASP A 428 -13.08 22.36 25.01
CA ASP A 428 -11.80 21.92 24.41
C ASP A 428 -11.24 22.96 23.42
N GLY A 429 -12.09 23.83 22.88
CA GLY A 429 -11.68 24.93 22.02
C GLY A 429 -11.36 24.52 20.58
N PRO A 430 -10.83 25.46 19.78
CA PRO A 430 -10.80 25.35 18.32
C PRO A 430 -9.85 24.27 17.78
N SER A 431 -8.91 23.76 18.57
CA SER A 431 -8.03 22.66 18.14
C SER A 431 -8.78 21.34 17.91
N GLN A 432 -9.96 21.16 18.52
CA GLN A 432 -10.79 19.96 18.40
C GLN A 432 -12.02 20.21 17.52
N MET A 433 -12.37 21.47 17.26
CA MET A 433 -13.52 21.86 16.45
C MET A 433 -13.22 21.59 14.98
N ALA A 434 -13.94 20.65 14.37
CA ALA A 434 -13.87 20.49 12.92
C ALA A 434 -14.73 21.57 12.25
N LEU A 435 -14.07 22.46 11.52
CA LEU A 435 -14.72 23.60 10.86
C LEU A 435 -14.53 23.57 9.34
N GLU A 436 -13.62 22.73 8.85
CA GLU A 436 -13.25 22.55 7.46
C GLU A 436 -13.53 21.14 6.92
N ASP A 437 -13.99 20.21 7.76
CA ASP A 437 -14.21 18.80 7.44
C ASP A 437 -15.19 18.61 6.26
N LEU A 438 -16.32 19.32 6.26
CA LEU A 438 -17.26 19.27 5.14
C LEU A 438 -16.62 19.81 3.84
N GLY A 439 -15.79 20.85 3.93
CA GLY A 439 -15.07 21.40 2.78
C GLY A 439 -14.03 20.43 2.25
N MET A 440 -13.29 19.81 3.16
CA MET A 440 -12.27 18.80 2.89
C MET A 440 -12.87 17.58 2.20
N PHE A 441 -13.86 16.92 2.80
CA PHE A 441 -14.44 15.70 2.23
C PHE A 441 -15.20 15.98 0.93
N ARG A 442 -15.94 17.10 0.80
CA ARG A 442 -16.59 17.46 -0.48
C ARG A 442 -15.61 17.73 -1.62
N SER A 443 -14.34 18.05 -1.32
CA SER A 443 -13.31 18.23 -2.34
C SER A 443 -12.79 16.90 -2.89
N ILE A 444 -13.07 15.78 -2.20
CA ILE A 444 -12.66 14.46 -2.62
C ILE A 444 -13.59 13.94 -3.72
N PRO A 445 -13.06 13.66 -4.93
CA PRO A 445 -13.87 13.14 -6.02
C PRO A 445 -14.48 11.80 -5.66
N GLY A 446 -15.79 11.66 -5.88
CA GLY A 446 -16.53 10.51 -5.38
C GLY A 446 -16.52 10.59 -3.87
N SER A 447 -17.32 11.42 -3.26
CA SER A 447 -17.47 11.33 -1.81
C SER A 447 -18.93 11.45 -1.52
N THR A 448 -19.41 10.55 -0.66
CA THR A 448 -20.75 10.67 -0.12
C THR A 448 -20.62 11.19 1.31
N VAL A 449 -20.98 12.46 1.49
CA VAL A 449 -20.89 13.15 2.77
C VAL A 449 -22.25 13.11 3.46
N PHE A 450 -22.35 12.31 4.51
CA PHE A 450 -23.48 12.31 5.41
C PHE A 450 -23.23 13.28 6.56
N TYR A 451 -24.29 13.94 7.03
CA TYR A 451 -24.28 14.71 8.27
C TYR A 451 -25.60 14.42 8.99
N PRO A 452 -25.69 13.30 9.74
CA PRO A 452 -26.91 12.92 10.42
C PRO A 452 -27.27 13.91 11.52
N SER A 453 -28.55 14.26 11.63
CA SER A 453 -29.06 15.24 12.59
C SER A 453 -29.64 14.60 13.85
N ASP A 454 -29.83 13.27 13.86
CA ASP A 454 -30.35 12.50 14.99
C ASP A 454 -29.81 11.06 14.99
N ALA A 455 -30.18 10.29 16.02
CA ALA A 455 -29.71 8.91 16.15
C ALA A 455 -30.28 7.96 15.08
N VAL A 456 -31.51 8.18 14.61
CA VAL A 456 -32.15 7.36 13.58
C VAL A 456 -31.44 7.54 12.24
N SER A 457 -31.23 8.79 11.82
CA SER A 457 -30.50 9.13 10.60
C SER A 457 -29.04 8.69 10.66
N CYS A 458 -28.39 8.74 11.83
CA CYS A 458 -27.02 8.24 12.00
C CYS A 458 -26.92 6.73 11.75
N GLU A 459 -27.78 5.91 12.36
CA GLU A 459 -27.77 4.47 12.13
C GLU A 459 -28.11 4.10 10.67
N ARG A 460 -28.99 4.87 10.02
CA ARG A 460 -29.30 4.68 8.60
C ARG A 460 -28.16 5.12 7.68
N ALA A 461 -27.47 6.21 8.00
CA ALA A 461 -26.29 6.65 7.26
C ALA A 461 -25.19 5.59 7.29
N LEU A 462 -24.95 4.97 8.45
CA LEU A 462 -24.06 3.80 8.59
C LEU A 462 -24.44 2.63 7.67
N GLU A 463 -25.72 2.26 7.64
CA GLU A 463 -26.22 1.20 6.76
C GLU A 463 -26.04 1.54 5.27
N LEU A 464 -26.32 2.78 4.87
CA LEU A 464 -26.07 3.25 3.51
C LEU A 464 -24.58 3.20 3.19
N ALA A 465 -23.74 3.74 4.08
CA ALA A 465 -22.29 3.78 3.89
C ALA A 465 -21.67 2.38 3.76
N ALA A 466 -22.17 1.39 4.50
CA ALA A 466 -21.70 0.02 4.37
C ALA A 466 -21.97 -0.61 2.98
N ASN A 467 -22.86 -0.03 2.17
CA ASN A 467 -23.31 -0.59 0.88
C ASN A 467 -23.07 0.31 -0.33
N THR A 468 -22.77 1.59 -0.13
CA THR A 468 -22.48 2.47 -1.25
C THR A 468 -21.10 2.08 -1.80
N GLN A 469 -21.11 1.41 -2.95
CA GLN A 469 -19.96 1.21 -3.83
C GLN A 469 -20.34 1.76 -5.20
N GLU A 470 -19.44 2.46 -5.87
CA GLU A 470 -19.66 2.77 -7.28
C GLU A 470 -19.42 1.54 -8.16
N TYR A 471 -20.32 1.41 -9.13
CA TYR A 471 -20.28 0.46 -10.22
C TYR A 471 -19.06 0.69 -11.13
N ALA A 472 -18.67 -0.39 -11.81
CA ALA A 472 -17.63 -0.42 -12.82
C ALA A 472 -17.77 0.70 -13.89
N THR A 473 -16.62 1.15 -14.39
CA THR A 473 -16.38 2.07 -15.52
C THR A 473 -16.62 3.57 -15.24
N PHE A 474 -15.50 4.30 -15.12
CA PHE A 474 -15.40 5.77 -15.12
C PHE A 474 -16.36 6.49 -14.15
N ALA A 475 -16.12 6.36 -12.85
CA ALA A 475 -16.61 7.32 -11.87
C ALA A 475 -15.68 7.35 -10.63
N PRO A 476 -15.50 8.51 -9.99
CA PRO A 476 -14.54 8.73 -8.91
C PRO A 476 -15.02 8.08 -7.60
N ALA A 477 -14.10 7.59 -6.78
CA ALA A 477 -14.43 6.64 -5.72
C ALA A 477 -14.97 7.27 -4.44
N ASP A 478 -16.22 6.91 -4.08
CA ASP A 478 -16.93 7.30 -2.86
C ASP A 478 -16.15 7.07 -1.56
N LEU A 479 -15.45 8.11 -1.12
CA LEU A 479 -15.03 8.24 0.27
C LEU A 479 -16.18 8.76 1.08
N MET A 480 -16.65 7.94 2.01
CA MET A 480 -17.80 8.29 2.80
C MET A 480 -17.39 8.93 4.09
N TYR A 481 -17.89 10.14 4.30
CA TYR A 481 -17.76 10.84 5.56
C TYR A 481 -19.11 10.80 6.27
N LEU A 482 -19.13 10.21 7.47
CA LEU A 482 -20.31 10.01 8.32
C LEU A 482 -20.32 10.95 9.52
#